data_AF-A0A4Q6EN27-F1
#
_entry.id   AF-A0A4Q6EN27-F1
#
_cell.length_a   1.000
_cell.length_b   1.000
_cell.length_c   1.000
_cell.angle_alpha   90.00
_cell.angle_beta   90.00
_cell.angle_gamma   90.00
#
_symmetry.space_group_name_H-M   'P 1'
#
loop_
_entity.id
_entity.type
_entity.pdbx_description
1 polymer ?
#
loop_
_entity_poly.entity_id
_entity_poly.type
_entity_poly.pdbx_seq_one_letter_code
_entity_poly.pdbx_strand_id
1 'polypeptide(L)' 'MDIRNIAIIAHVDHGKTTLVDALLKQSGTFRDNEHTADRMMDSMDQERERGITIEAKNASFMWK' A
#
# COMPACT_ATOMS: atom_id res chain seq x y z
N MET A 1 13.00 -12.33 16.34
CA MET A 1 12.33 -11.28 15.55
C MET A 1 11.07 -11.92 15.02
N ASP A 2 9.88 -11.50 15.49
CA ASP A 2 8.61 -12.07 15.05
C ASP A 2 8.20 -11.38 13.74
N ILE A 3 8.39 -12.05 12.61
CA ILE A 3 8.07 -11.53 11.27
C ILE A 3 6.78 -12.20 10.80
N ARG A 4 5.79 -11.41 10.41
CA ARG A 4 4.56 -11.91 9.80
C ARG A 4 4.49 -11.54 8.34
N ASN A 5 4.48 -12.56 7.48
CA ASN A 5 4.22 -12.40 6.05
C ASN A 5 2.71 -12.50 5.82
N ILE A 6 2.12 -11.47 5.22
CA ILE A 6 0.70 -11.42 4.89
C ILE A 6 0.52 -11.10 3.41
N ALA A 7 -0.52 -11.66 2.80
CA ALA A 7 -0.95 -11.33 1.45
C ALA A 7 -2.39 -10.80 1.51
N ILE A 8 -2.65 -9.69 0.81
CA ILE A 8 -3.98 -9.07 0.77
C ILE A 8 -4.62 -9.40 -0.58
N ILE A 9 -5.74 -10.11 -0.54
CA ILE A 9 -6.52 -10.51 -1.71
C ILE A 9 -7.94 -10.00 -1.56
N ALA A 10 -8.46 -9.34 -2.59
CA ALA A 10 -9.84 -8.86 -2.63
C ALA A 10 -10.27 -8.56 -4.07
N HIS A 11 -11.57 -8.38 -4.29
CA HIS A 11 -12.15 -8.01 -5.58
C HIS A 11 -11.89 -6.53 -5.95
N VAL A 12 -12.15 -6.16 -7.21
CA VAL A 12 -12.04 -4.77 -7.69
C VAL A 12 -12.88 -3.84 -6.79
N ASP A 13 -12.38 -2.63 -6.53
CA ASP A 13 -13.00 -1.61 -5.66
C ASP A 13 -13.26 -1.98 -4.18
N HIS A 14 -12.69 -3.09 -3.69
CA HIS A 14 -12.78 -3.46 -2.26
C HIS A 14 -11.75 -2.75 -1.35
N GLY A 15 -11.13 -1.67 -1.81
CA GLY A 15 -10.24 -0.86 -0.97
C GLY A 15 -8.93 -1.52 -0.53
N LYS A 16 -8.43 -2.53 -1.25
CA LYS A 16 -7.12 -3.17 -0.94
C LYS A 16 -6.00 -2.15 -0.81
N THR A 17 -5.93 -1.24 -1.79
CA THR A 17 -4.89 -0.22 -1.85
C THR A 17 -5.03 0.77 -0.70
N THR A 18 -6.26 1.16 -0.36
CA THR A 18 -6.57 2.00 0.81
C THR A 18 -6.13 1.34 2.13
N LEU A 19 -6.33 0.02 2.28
CA LEU A 19 -5.87 -0.72 3.44
C LEU A 19 -4.34 -0.73 3.54
N VAL A 20 -3.65 -0.99 2.43
CA VAL A 20 -2.17 -0.98 2.39
C VAL A 20 -1.63 0.41 2.74
N ASP A 21 -2.21 1.47 2.17
CA ASP A 21 -1.81 2.85 2.47
C ASP A 21 -2.01 3.19 3.96
N ALA A 22 -3.09 2.71 4.59
CA ALA A 22 -3.32 2.90 6.02
C ALA A 22 -2.30 2.16 6.90
N LEU A 23 -1.95 0.91 6.54
CA LEU A 23 -0.93 0.12 7.23
C LEU A 23 0.46 0.80 7.16
N LEU A 24 0.80 1.32 5.99
CA LEU A 24 2.03 2.07 5.73
C LEU A 24 2.09 3.42 6.47
N LYS A 25 0.95 4.10 6.63
CA LYS A 25 0.87 5.32 7.46
C LYS A 25 1.03 5.00 8.94
N GLN A 26 0.40 3.94 9.44
CA GLN A 26 0.50 3.52 10.84
C GLN A 26 1.93 3.15 11.26
N SER A 27 2.71 2.54 10.36
CA SER A 27 4.07 2.08 10.69
C SER A 27 5.07 3.19 10.98
N GLY A 28 4.71 4.46 10.74
CA GLY A 28 5.61 5.61 10.90
C GLY A 28 6.80 5.56 9.94
N THR A 29 6.68 4.81 8.83
CA THR A 29 7.72 4.69 7.80
C THR A 29 7.88 5.99 7.00
N PHE A 30 6.86 6.84 6.98
CA PHE A 30 6.85 8.13 6.29
C PHE A 30 6.94 9.27 7.31
N ARG A 31 7.71 10.31 7.00
CA ARG A 31 7.77 11.54 7.82
C ARG A 31 6.47 12.34 7.62
N ASP A 32 6.04 13.09 8.62
CA ASP A 32 4.81 13.93 8.56
C ASP A 32 4.77 14.92 7.37
N ASN A 33 5.93 15.25 6.79
CA ASN A 33 6.09 16.14 5.63
C ASN A 33 6.29 15.41 4.29
N GLU A 34 6.21 14.09 4.26
CA GLU A 34 6.38 13.32 3.03
C GLU A 34 5.04 13.27 2.30
N HIS A 35 4.97 13.87 1.10
CA HIS A 35 3.79 13.80 0.24
C HIS A 35 3.55 12.35 -0.16
N THR A 36 2.67 11.72 0.60
CA THR A 36 2.26 10.36 0.40
C THR A 36 1.16 10.36 -0.65
N ALA A 37 1.51 10.02 -1.89
CA ALA A 37 0.53 9.91 -2.97
C ALA A 37 -0.55 8.89 -2.58
N ASP A 38 -1.82 9.18 -2.90
CA ASP A 38 -2.87 8.16 -2.84
C ASP A 38 -2.44 6.97 -3.71
N ARG A 39 -2.55 5.74 -3.19
CA ARG A 39 -2.13 4.50 -3.86
C ARG A 39 -0.63 4.39 -4.06
N MET A 40 0.11 4.36 -2.97
CA MET A 40 1.58 4.39 -2.98
C MET A 40 2.24 3.28 -3.80
N MET A 41 1.57 2.13 -3.89
CA MET A 41 2.09 0.94 -4.54
C MET A 41 1.82 0.92 -6.05
N ASP A 42 0.89 1.75 -6.53
CA ASP A 42 0.54 1.87 -7.95
C ASP A 42 1.54 2.82 -8.62
N SER A 43 2.51 2.24 -9.31
CA SER A 43 3.64 2.97 -9.90
C SER A 43 3.55 3.23 -11.39
N MET A 44 2.72 2.44 -12.10
CA MET A 44 2.54 2.61 -13.53
C MET A 44 1.43 3.65 -13.80
N ASP A 45 1.60 4.43 -14.85
CA ASP A 45 0.58 5.42 -15.26
C ASP A 45 -0.76 4.73 -15.58
N GLN A 46 -0.74 3.53 -16.17
CA GLN A 46 -1.94 2.72 -16.41
C GLN A 46 -2.68 2.32 -15.13
N GLU A 47 -1.96 2.09 -14.03
CA GLU A 47 -2.56 1.75 -12.73
C GLU A 47 -3.28 2.97 -12.15
N ARG A 48 -2.63 4.15 -12.24
CA ARG A 48 -3.17 5.42 -11.76
C ARG A 48 -4.37 5.90 -12.56
N GLU A 49 -4.30 5.82 -13.89
CA GLU A 49 -5.40 6.24 -14.78
C GLU A 49 -6.65 5.35 -14.60
N ARG A 50 -6.45 4.04 -14.43
CA ARG A 50 -7.57 3.08 -14.33
C ARG A 50 -8.01 2.78 -12.91
N GLY A 51 -7.24 3.22 -11.92
CA GLY A 51 -7.51 2.93 -10.53
C GLY A 51 -7.44 1.43 -10.20
N ILE A 52 -6.54 0.68 -10.82
CA ILE A 52 -6.34 -0.75 -10.54
C ILE A 52 -4.88 -1.04 -10.19
N THR A 53 -4.65 -2.06 -9.36
CA THR A 53 -3.31 -2.61 -9.13
C THR A 53 -3.07 -3.73 -10.14
N ILE A 54 -2.09 -3.56 -11.02
CA ILE A 54 -1.70 -4.54 -12.05
C ILE A 54 -0.55 -5.40 -11.51
N GLU A 55 0.41 -4.79 -10.82
CA GLU A 55 1.55 -5.49 -10.23
C GLU A 55 1.52 -5.40 -8.70
N ALA A 56 1.57 -6.56 -8.03
CA ALA A 56 1.68 -6.60 -6.58
C ALA A 56 3.12 -6.31 -6.15
N LYS A 57 3.32 -5.26 -5.37
CA LYS A 57 4.62 -4.92 -4.78
C LYS A 57 4.72 -5.34 -3.33
N ASN A 58 5.89 -5.78 -2.92
CA ASN A 58 6.15 -6.12 -1.52
C ASN A 58 6.43 -4.85 -0.70
N ALA A 59 5.90 -4.81 0.52
CA ALA A 59 6.26 -3.81 1.51
C ALA A 59 6.52 -4.51 2.85
N SER A 60 7.48 -4.00 3.60
CA SER A 60 7.80 -4.44 4.96
C SER A 60 7.86 -3.21 5.84
N PHE A 61 7.18 -3.27 6.97
CA PHE A 61 7.11 -2.16 7.91
C PHE A 61 7.06 -2.65 9.35
N MET A 62 7.46 -1.79 10.28
CA MET A 62 7.37 -2.09 11.71
C MET A 62 5.93 -1.91 12.17
N TRP A 63 5.33 -2.98 12.70
CA TRP A 63 4.03 -2.90 13.36
C TRP A 63 4.20 -2.37 14.78
N LYS A 64 3.51 -1.27 15.10
CA LYS A 64 3.40 -0.72 16.45
C LYS A 64 1.96 -0.80 16.92
#